data_AF-A0A924AT59-F1
#
_entry.id   AF-A0A924AT59-F1
#
_cell.length_a   1.000
_cell.length_b   1.000
_cell.length_c   1.000
_cell.angle_alpha   90.00
_cell.angle_beta   90.00
_cell.angle_gamma   90.00
#
_symmetry.space_group_name_H-M   'P 1'
#
loop_
_entity.id
_entity.type
_entity.pdbx_description
1 polymer ?
#
loop_
_entity_poly.entity_id
_entity_poly.type
_entity_poly.pdbx_seq_one_letter_code
_entity_poly.pdbx_strand_id
1 'polypeptide(L)'
;MVYKFFSKKEGEVKNHLVEYLRLLNADHKDHPEEVKKIIEIAERNGMRGNEIRSLITEISADKIKTPENDDDRFEQLFYLINLVLNDNLLDSTEFDFCNDIGARLGYPAQKVPQITREMYNGIKYELNEVEIKKKVTSLLQ
;
A
#
# COMPACT_ATOMS: atom_id res chain seq x y z
N MET A 1 9.88 -16.58 -14.80
CA MET A 1 8.79 -17.29 -14.12
C MET A 1 7.93 -16.17 -13.57
N VAL A 2 6.85 -15.83 -14.27
CA VAL A 2 6.04 -14.64 -13.94
C VAL A 2 5.47 -14.86 -12.54
N TYR A 3 5.93 -14.08 -11.57
CA TYR A 3 5.42 -14.16 -10.21
C TYR A 3 3.97 -13.64 -10.20
N LYS A 4 3.02 -14.53 -10.50
CA LYS A 4 1.63 -14.45 -10.05
C LYS A 4 1.58 -14.71 -8.54
N PHE A 5 2.24 -13.88 -7.73
CA PHE A 5 1.99 -13.91 -6.28
C PHE A 5 0.67 -13.19 -6.01
N PHE A 6 -0.19 -13.87 -5.26
CA PHE A 6 -1.60 -13.58 -5.04
C PHE A 6 -2.45 -13.77 -6.30
N SER A 7 -2.95 -15.00 -6.46
CA SER A 7 -4.39 -15.16 -6.69
C SER A 7 -5.11 -14.33 -5.61
N LYS A 8 -5.26 -13.02 -5.84
CA LYS A 8 -5.85 -12.06 -4.90
C LYS A 8 -7.22 -12.59 -4.54
N LYS A 9 -7.34 -13.22 -3.37
CA LYS A 9 -8.66 -13.42 -2.79
C LYS A 9 -9.16 -12.01 -2.51
N GLU A 10 -10.32 -11.64 -3.07
CA GLU A 10 -10.93 -10.32 -2.92
C GLU A 10 -10.92 -9.83 -1.45
N GLY A 11 -11.00 -10.76 -0.49
CA GLY A 11 -10.90 -10.49 0.94
C GLY A 11 -9.56 -9.92 1.43
N GLU A 12 -8.41 -10.33 0.89
CA GLU A 12 -7.10 -9.79 1.30
C GLU A 12 -6.91 -8.35 0.80
N VAL A 13 -7.30 -8.10 -0.46
CA VAL A 13 -7.29 -6.75 -1.04
C VAL A 13 -8.17 -5.83 -0.21
N LYS A 14 -9.40 -6.26 0.10
CA LYS A 14 -10.32 -5.50 0.94
C LYS A 14 -9.69 -5.13 2.29
N ASN A 15 -9.11 -6.10 2.99
CA ASN A 15 -8.53 -5.87 4.31
C ASN A 15 -7.43 -4.81 4.29
N HIS A 16 -6.49 -4.90 3.34
CA HIS A 16 -5.42 -3.92 3.21
C HIS A 16 -5.94 -2.53 2.83
N LEU A 17 -6.93 -2.45 1.94
CA LEU A 17 -7.55 -1.17 1.58
C LEU A 17 -8.28 -0.53 2.78
N VAL A 18 -8.95 -1.31 3.63
CA VAL A 18 -9.54 -0.83 4.88
C VAL A 18 -8.45 -0.29 5.82
N GLU A 19 -7.31 -0.96 5.92
CA GLU A 19 -6.18 -0.50 6.75
C GLU A 19 -5.61 0.83 6.25
N TYR A 20 -5.43 1.01 4.94
CA TYR A 20 -4.98 2.29 4.39
C TYR A 20 -6.00 3.42 4.63
N LEU A 21 -7.30 3.14 4.47
CA LEU A 21 -8.35 4.10 4.80
C LEU A 21 -8.32 4.50 6.29
N ARG A 22 -8.04 3.55 7.19
CA ARG A 22 -7.86 3.85 8.62
C ARG A 22 -6.63 4.73 8.87
N LEU A 23 -5.51 4.47 8.20
CA LEU A 23 -4.29 5.30 8.30
C LEU A 23 -4.51 6.73 7.81
N LEU A 24 -5.33 6.90 6.76
CA LEU A 24 -5.69 8.23 6.26
C LEU A 24 -6.57 8.98 7.27
N ASN A 25 -7.57 8.33 7.86
CA ASN A 25 -8.47 8.97 8.84
C ASN A 25 -7.85 9.21 10.23
N ALA A 26 -6.69 8.61 10.51
CA ALA A 26 -5.98 8.73 11.78
C ALA A 26 -5.56 10.17 12.13
N ASP A 27 -5.31 11.01 11.13
CA ASP A 27 -4.84 12.38 11.33
C ASP A 27 -5.97 13.42 11.45
N HIS A 28 -7.24 12.96 11.51
CA HIS A 28 -8.44 13.79 11.56
C HIS A 28 -8.56 14.84 10.44
N LYS A 29 -7.90 14.63 9.30
CA LYS A 29 -8.05 15.45 8.10
C LYS A 29 -8.88 14.73 7.05
N ASP A 30 -9.63 15.50 6.28
CA ASP A 30 -10.33 14.97 5.11
C ASP A 30 -9.33 14.75 3.97
N HIS A 31 -9.23 13.51 3.48
CA HIS A 31 -8.38 13.11 2.35
C HIS A 31 -9.23 12.61 1.17
N PRO A 32 -10.09 13.45 0.56
CA PRO A 32 -11.01 13.00 -0.50
C PRO A 32 -10.28 12.42 -1.72
N GLU A 33 -9.12 12.99 -2.08
CA GLU A 33 -8.30 12.51 -3.20
C GLU A 33 -7.67 11.13 -2.91
N GLU A 34 -7.21 10.88 -1.69
CA GLU A 34 -6.61 9.59 -1.31
C GLU A 34 -7.67 8.49 -1.18
N VAL A 35 -8.85 8.83 -0.65
CA VAL A 35 -10.00 7.91 -0.63
C VAL A 35 -10.40 7.53 -2.05
N LYS A 36 -10.43 8.50 -2.98
CA LYS A 36 -10.71 8.24 -4.39
C LYS A 36 -9.66 7.29 -5.00
N LYS A 37 -8.36 7.47 -4.72
CA LYS A 37 -7.32 6.54 -5.18
C LYS A 37 -7.53 5.12 -4.67
N ILE A 38 -7.88 4.95 -3.40
CA ILE A 38 -8.17 3.63 -2.82
C ILE A 38 -9.35 2.96 -3.53
N ILE A 39 -10.40 3.73 -3.87
CA ILE A 39 -11.54 3.25 -4.65
C ILE A 39 -11.09 2.81 -6.05
N GLU A 40 -10.29 3.63 -6.74
CA GLU A 40 -9.77 3.29 -8.06
C GLU A 40 -8.91 2.01 -8.03
N ILE A 41 -8.08 1.84 -7.00
CA ILE A 41 -7.29 0.62 -6.79
C ILE A 41 -8.23 -0.58 -6.56
N ALA A 42 -9.27 -0.43 -5.74
CA ALA A 42 -10.26 -1.48 -5.48
C ALA A 42 -10.94 -1.94 -6.78
N GLU A 43 -11.41 -1.00 -7.60
CA GLU A 43 -12.08 -1.27 -8.88
C GLU A 43 -11.14 -1.98 -9.87
N ARG A 44 -9.89 -1.52 -10.00
CA ARG A 44 -8.87 -2.15 -10.86
C ARG A 44 -8.56 -3.58 -10.40
N ASN A 45 -8.69 -3.87 -9.12
CA ASN A 45 -8.48 -5.19 -8.54
C ASN A 45 -9.74 -6.09 -8.55
N GLY A 46 -10.81 -5.66 -9.24
CA GLY A 46 -12.01 -6.47 -9.47
C GLY A 46 -13.10 -6.35 -8.41
N MET A 47 -12.95 -5.45 -7.42
CA MET A 47 -13.96 -5.25 -6.38
C MET A 47 -15.21 -4.58 -6.95
N ARG A 48 -16.39 -5.00 -6.48
CA ARG A 48 -17.68 -4.48 -6.93
C ARG A 48 -18.10 -3.25 -6.12
N GLY A 49 -18.93 -2.40 -6.71
CA GLY A 49 -19.38 -1.15 -6.06
C GLY A 49 -20.15 -1.30 -4.74
N ASN A 50 -20.69 -2.48 -4.43
CA ASN A 50 -21.24 -2.80 -3.11
C ASN A 50 -20.14 -3.04 -2.07
N GLU A 51 -19.06 -3.74 -2.44
CA GLU A 51 -17.90 -4.01 -1.57
C GLU A 51 -17.12 -2.73 -1.27
N ILE A 52 -17.00 -1.85 -2.27
CA ILE A 52 -16.40 -0.52 -2.13
C ILE A 52 -17.22 0.35 -1.16
N ARG A 53 -18.55 0.29 -1.22
CA ARG A 53 -19.42 0.97 -0.25
C ARG A 53 -19.24 0.42 1.16
N SER A 54 -19.10 -0.89 1.31
CA SER A 54 -18.80 -1.51 2.60
C SER A 54 -17.43 -1.08 3.16
N LEU A 55 -16.41 -0.97 2.29
CA LEU A 55 -15.08 -0.43 2.60
C LEU A 55 -15.18 0.96 3.24
N ILE A 56 -15.93 1.88 2.62
CA ILE A 56 -16.14 3.24 3.12
C ILE A 56 -16.88 3.24 4.47
N THR A 57 -17.84 2.33 4.65
CA THR A 57 -18.65 2.24 5.87
C THR A 57 -17.88 1.64 7.05
N GLU A 58 -16.96 0.70 6.82
CA GLU A 58 -16.14 0.04 7.86
C GLU A 58 -15.09 0.96 8.51
N ILE A 59 -14.81 2.12 7.91
CA ILE A 59 -13.87 3.13 8.41
C ILE A 59 -14.26 3.63 9.82
N SER A 60 -15.55 3.69 10.12
CA SER A 60 -16.06 4.31 11.35
C SER A 60 -15.94 3.44 12.61
N ALA A 61 -15.38 2.23 12.51
CA ALA A 61 -15.30 1.27 13.61
C ALA A 61 -13.86 0.76 13.83
N ASP A 62 -13.33 1.07 15.02
CA ASP A 62 -12.17 0.50 15.70
C ASP A 62 -10.73 0.91 15.33
N LYS A 63 -9.85 0.68 16.34
CA LYS A 63 -8.46 1.13 16.48
C LYS A 63 -7.58 0.77 15.28
N ILE A 64 -6.85 1.76 14.79
CA ILE A 64 -5.75 1.64 13.84
C ILE A 64 -4.71 0.67 14.40
N LYS A 65 -4.39 -0.40 13.66
CA LYS A 65 -3.19 -1.20 13.90
C LYS A 65 -2.03 -0.55 13.16
N THR A 66 -1.29 0.31 13.86
CA THR A 66 -0.01 0.78 13.36
C THR A 66 0.98 -0.40 13.39
N PRO A 67 1.73 -0.67 12.31
CA PRO A 67 2.73 -1.73 12.32
C PRO A 67 3.76 -1.52 13.44
N GLU A 68 4.10 -2.59 14.14
CA GLU A 68 4.94 -2.53 15.35
C GLU A 68 6.43 -2.63 15.03
N ASN A 69 6.78 -3.21 13.88
CA ASN A 69 8.15 -3.48 13.49
C ASN A 69 8.39 -3.18 11.98
N ASP A 70 9.65 -3.20 11.56
CA ASP A 70 10.05 -2.89 10.18
C ASP A 70 9.58 -3.92 9.16
N ASP A 71 9.35 -5.16 9.59
CA ASP A 71 8.85 -6.24 8.73
C ASP A 71 7.38 -6.01 8.39
N ASP A 72 6.54 -5.68 9.38
CA ASP A 72 5.14 -5.34 9.17
C ASP A 72 5.00 -4.11 8.26
N ARG A 73 5.86 -3.09 8.46
CA ARG A 73 5.90 -1.90 7.59
C ARG A 73 6.27 -2.27 6.15
N PHE A 74 7.24 -3.17 5.99
CA PHE A 74 7.69 -3.64 4.70
C PHE A 74 6.55 -4.37 3.99
N GLU A 75 5.93 -5.34 4.65
CA GLU A 75 4.82 -6.12 4.08
C GLU A 75 3.67 -5.23 3.64
N GLN A 76 3.25 -4.28 4.48
CA GLN A 76 2.13 -3.39 4.15
C GLN A 76 2.44 -2.45 2.97
N LEU A 77 3.63 -1.85 2.91
CA LEU A 77 4.00 -0.96 1.80
C LEU A 77 4.29 -1.74 0.52
N PHE A 78 4.95 -2.89 0.64
CA PHE A 78 5.22 -3.78 -0.49
C PHE A 78 3.92 -4.28 -1.13
N TYR A 79 2.94 -4.69 -0.31
CA TYR A 79 1.63 -5.09 -0.78
C TYR A 79 0.90 -3.93 -1.48
N LEU A 80 0.91 -2.72 -0.89
CA LEU A 80 0.33 -1.53 -1.53
C LEU A 80 0.91 -1.30 -2.91
N ILE A 81 2.24 -1.29 -3.03
CA ILE A 81 2.91 -1.05 -4.31
C ILE A 81 2.51 -2.15 -5.32
N ASN A 82 2.40 -3.42 -4.90
CA ASN A 82 1.87 -4.49 -5.75
C ASN A 82 0.38 -4.34 -6.12
N LEU A 83 -0.45 -3.67 -5.29
CA LEU A 83 -1.84 -3.36 -5.62
C LEU A 83 -1.94 -2.26 -6.67
N VAL A 84 -1.08 -1.25 -6.54
CA VAL A 84 -1.04 -0.07 -7.41
C VAL A 84 -0.39 -0.41 -8.75
N LEU A 85 0.62 -1.27 -8.75
CA LEU A 85 1.26 -1.81 -9.95
C LEU A 85 0.30 -2.72 -10.71
N ASN A 86 -0.47 -2.14 -11.62
CA ASN A 86 -1.27 -2.90 -12.57
C ASN A 86 -0.44 -3.24 -13.82
N ASP A 87 -0.08 -2.23 -14.61
CA ASP A 87 0.64 -2.38 -15.90
C ASP A 87 2.17 -2.17 -15.78
N ASN A 88 2.77 -2.50 -14.62
CA ASN A 88 4.19 -2.20 -14.29
C ASN A 88 4.58 -0.71 -14.31
N LEU A 89 3.58 0.18 -14.37
CA LEU A 89 3.77 1.62 -14.33
C LEU A 89 3.15 2.16 -13.06
N LEU A 90 3.91 3.02 -12.40
CA LEU A 90 3.51 3.78 -11.23
C LEU A 90 3.69 5.24 -11.64
N ASP A 91 2.60 5.98 -11.78
CA ASP A 91 2.69 7.39 -12.15
C ASP A 91 3.14 8.26 -10.96
N SER A 92 3.35 9.56 -11.18
CA SER A 92 3.79 10.47 -10.11
C SER A 92 2.80 10.56 -8.96
N THR A 93 1.50 10.55 -9.26
CA THR A 93 0.42 10.71 -8.28
C THR A 93 0.25 9.44 -7.42
N GLU A 94 0.43 8.28 -8.03
CA GLU A 94 0.45 6.98 -7.35
C GLU A 94 1.75 6.79 -6.55
N PHE A 95 2.89 7.30 -7.04
CA PHE A 95 4.14 7.30 -6.29
C PHE A 95 4.03 8.16 -5.03
N ASP A 96 3.44 9.35 -5.14
CA ASP A 96 3.20 10.24 -4.01
C ASP A 96 2.23 9.61 -3.00
N PHE A 97 1.18 8.93 -3.47
CA PHE A 97 0.29 8.17 -2.58
C PHE A 97 1.03 7.09 -1.79
N CYS A 98 1.85 6.27 -2.45
CA CYS A 98 2.66 5.25 -1.77
C CYS A 98 3.62 5.88 -0.76
N ASN A 99 4.17 7.06 -1.04
CA ASN A 99 5.03 7.77 -0.09
C ASN A 99 4.25 8.27 1.14
N ASP A 100 3.07 8.82 0.93
CA ASP A 100 2.22 9.29 2.03
C ASP A 100 1.81 8.14 2.96
N ILE A 101 1.45 6.99 2.38
CA ILE A 101 1.19 5.78 3.17
C ILE A 101 2.47 5.29 3.86
N GLY A 102 3.61 5.25 3.17
CA GLY A 102 4.90 4.87 3.77
C GLY A 102 5.27 5.71 4.99
N ALA A 103 5.04 7.03 4.93
CA ALA A 103 5.25 7.92 6.07
C ALA A 103 4.29 7.61 7.23
N ARG A 104 3.01 7.31 6.95
CA ARG A 104 1.99 6.94 7.95
C ARG A 104 2.25 5.58 8.60
N LEU A 105 2.90 4.65 7.88
CA LEU A 105 3.38 3.38 8.43
C LEU A 105 4.56 3.56 9.41
N GLY A 106 5.18 4.74 9.45
CA GLY A 106 6.25 5.08 10.37
C GLY A 106 7.66 5.03 9.77
N TYR A 107 7.78 4.95 8.44
CA TYR A 107 9.09 5.16 7.80
C TYR A 107 9.55 6.61 7.94
N PRO A 108 10.87 6.87 8.09
CA PRO A 108 11.37 8.24 8.13
C PRO A 108 11.06 8.98 6.83
N ALA A 109 10.32 10.10 6.89
CA ALA A 109 9.80 10.83 5.72
C ALA A 109 10.86 11.10 4.63
N GLN A 110 12.08 11.41 5.03
CA GLN A 110 13.23 11.67 4.15
C GLN A 110 13.78 10.42 3.43
N LYS A 111 13.50 9.21 3.95
CA LYS A 111 13.89 7.93 3.35
C LYS A 111 12.75 7.32 2.51
N VAL A 112 11.49 7.70 2.73
CA VAL A 112 10.33 7.09 2.07
C VAL A 112 10.41 7.09 0.54
N PRO A 113 10.74 8.21 -0.15
CA PRO A 113 10.81 8.20 -1.61
C PRO A 113 11.83 7.18 -2.15
N GLN A 114 12.94 6.97 -1.45
CA GLN A 114 13.94 5.98 -1.82
C GLN A 114 13.45 4.55 -1.55
N ILE A 115 12.80 4.32 -0.40
CA ILE A 115 12.21 3.02 -0.04
C ILE A 115 11.16 2.60 -1.07
N THR A 116 10.21 3.48 -1.38
CA THR A 116 9.16 3.25 -2.39
C THR A 116 9.77 2.94 -3.76
N ARG A 117 10.85 3.66 -4.14
CA ARG A 117 11.55 3.42 -5.40
C ARG A 117 12.24 2.05 -5.45
N GLU A 118 12.90 1.64 -4.37
CA GLU A 118 13.55 0.32 -4.31
C GLU A 118 12.53 -0.82 -4.37
N MET A 119 11.40 -0.70 -3.67
CA MET A 119 10.30 -1.67 -3.76
C MET A 119 9.71 -1.73 -5.18
N TYR A 120 9.39 -0.58 -5.77
CA TYR A 120 8.90 -0.48 -7.14
C TYR A 120 9.86 -1.13 -8.14
N ASN A 121 11.15 -0.79 -8.08
CA ASN A 121 12.16 -1.36 -8.96
C ASN A 121 12.30 -2.87 -8.74
N GLY A 122 12.27 -3.31 -7.48
CA GLY A 122 12.33 -4.72 -7.13
C GLY A 122 11.19 -5.52 -7.77
N ILE A 123 9.95 -5.04 -7.65
CA ILE A 123 8.78 -5.68 -8.25
C ILE A 123 8.88 -5.64 -9.78
N LYS A 124 9.20 -4.46 -10.35
CA LYS A 124 9.32 -4.26 -11.80
C LYS A 124 10.36 -5.18 -12.46
N TYR A 125 11.48 -5.41 -11.79
CA TYR A 125 12.57 -6.27 -12.29
C TYR A 125 12.48 -7.71 -11.79
N GLU A 126 11.33 -8.12 -11.23
CA GLU A 126 11.06 -9.48 -10.75
C GLU A 126 12.10 -9.99 -9.73
N LEU A 127 12.64 -9.11 -8.89
CA LEU A 127 13.50 -9.50 -7.77
C LEU A 127 12.68 -10.28 -6.74
N ASN A 128 13.32 -11.19 -6.01
CA ASN A 128 12.62 -11.89 -4.94
C ASN A 128 12.41 -10.97 -3.73
N GLU A 129 11.34 -11.22 -2.97
CA GLU A 129 10.95 -10.39 -1.83
C GLU A 129 12.07 -10.25 -0.78
N VAL A 130 12.85 -11.32 -0.56
CA VAL A 130 13.97 -11.31 0.39
C VAL A 130 15.07 -10.33 -0.04
N GLU A 131 15.37 -10.23 -1.33
CA GLU A 131 16.31 -9.25 -1.89
C GLU A 131 15.79 -7.82 -1.74
N ILE A 132 14.52 -7.60 -2.04
CA ILE A 132 13.88 -6.29 -1.92
C ILE A 132 13.89 -5.84 -0.45
N LYS A 133 13.50 -6.74 0.46
CA LYS A 133 13.51 -6.50 1.91
C LYS A 133 14.90 -6.15 2.41
N LYS A 134 15.93 -6.90 2.02
CA LYS A 134 17.34 -6.58 2.37
C LYS A 134 17.75 -5.18 1.94
N LYS A 135 17.41 -4.77 0.72
CA LYS A 135 17.70 -3.42 0.21
C LYS A 135 16.96 -2.37 1.04
N VAL A 136 15.68 -2.57 1.32
CA VAL A 136 14.89 -1.63 2.14
C VAL A 136 15.48 -1.54 3.56
N THR A 137 15.79 -2.66 4.20
CA THR A 137 16.39 -2.66 5.55
C THR A 137 17.74 -1.93 5.58
N SER A 138 18.58 -2.07 4.53
CA SER A 138 19.84 -1.31 4.46
C SER A 138 19.64 0.20 4.38
N LEU A 139 18.49 0.66 3.86
CA LEU A 139 18.16 2.08 3.84
C LEU A 139 17.74 2.60 5.21
N LEU A 140 17.32 1.73 6.15
CA LEU A 140 16.86 2.14 7.48
C LEU A 140 18.01 2.36 8.46
N GLN A 141 19.18 1.77 8.21
CA GLN A 141 20.43 2.02 8.93
C GLN A 141 20.91 3.46 8.79
#